data_AF-A0A7T5VE92-F1
#
_entry.id   AF-A0A7T5VE92-F1
#
_cell.length_a   1.000
_cell.length_b   1.000
_cell.length_c   1.000
_cell.angle_alpha   90.00
_cell.angle_beta   90.00
_cell.angle_gamma   90.00
#
_symmetry.space_group_name_H-M   'P 1'
#
loop_
_entity.id
_entity.type
_entity.pdbx_description
1 polymer ?
#
loop_
_entity_poly.entity_id
_entity_poly.type
_entity_poly.pdbx_seq_one_letter_code
_entity_poly.pdbx_strand_id
1 'polypeptide(L)'
;MKNGQCPKCGNNFYDFSDHCMTCGWKPMDKQKIITISVVSIFLISLFVLTTTDVFTTREEIEKREVAKKEKEAAQKKENADNNMLYMARQAVLARMKDPGSSEFSDVYRAASGAVCGRVNAKNSFGAYTGFVRFVSGGTQSATFLESDPAAAKNFNEVWDRMCKVALP
;
A
#
# COMPACT_ATOMS: atom_id res chain seq x y z
N MET A 1 3.74 -57.02 -53.24
CA MET A 1 5.09 -56.65 -52.77
C MET A 1 5.23 -55.15 -52.96
N LYS A 2 5.27 -54.35 -51.89
CA LYS A 2 5.45 -52.89 -52.02
C LYS A 2 6.95 -52.60 -51.95
N ASN A 3 7.57 -52.27 -53.08
CA ASN A 3 8.94 -51.78 -53.13
C ASN A 3 8.95 -50.32 -52.65
N GLY A 4 9.51 -50.06 -51.47
CA GLY A 4 9.75 -48.69 -50.99
C GLY A 4 11.13 -48.19 -51.42
N GLN A 5 11.26 -46.90 -51.70
CA GLN A 5 12.57 -46.26 -51.90
C GLN A 5 13.14 -45.78 -50.56
N CYS A 6 14.43 -45.97 -50.33
CA CYS A 6 15.10 -45.46 -49.13
C CYS A 6 15.10 -43.93 -49.15
N PRO A 7 14.60 -43.24 -48.11
CA PRO A 7 14.49 -41.78 -48.10
C PRO A 7 15.86 -41.07 -48.07
N LYS A 8 16.95 -41.78 -47.75
CA LYS A 8 18.29 -41.19 -47.64
C LYS A 8 19.09 -41.30 -48.93
N CYS A 9 19.03 -42.43 -49.64
CA CYS A 9 19.84 -42.68 -50.84
C CYS A 9 19.02 -42.96 -52.10
N GLY A 10 17.68 -42.98 -52.04
CA GLY A 10 16.79 -43.17 -53.18
C GLY A 10 16.73 -44.60 -53.75
N ASN A 11 17.63 -45.48 -53.33
CA ASN A 11 17.68 -46.87 -53.81
C ASN A 11 16.49 -47.71 -53.31
N ASN A 12 16.13 -48.72 -54.10
CA ASN A 12 15.06 -49.67 -53.76
C ASN A 12 15.41 -50.46 -52.49
N PHE A 13 14.45 -50.54 -51.57
CA PHE A 13 14.57 -51.25 -50.30
C PHE A 13 13.90 -52.62 -50.39
N TYR A 14 14.59 -53.67 -49.96
CA TYR A 14 14.05 -55.03 -49.86
C TYR A 14 13.49 -55.26 -48.44
N ASP A 15 12.25 -55.76 -48.37
CA ASP A 15 11.39 -55.80 -47.16
C ASP A 15 11.97 -56.60 -45.97
N PHE A 16 12.99 -57.43 -46.19
CA PHE A 16 13.55 -58.34 -45.19
C PHE A 16 14.83 -57.85 -44.47
N SER A 17 15.38 -56.69 -44.84
CA SER A 17 16.59 -56.16 -44.19
C SER A 17 16.27 -55.04 -43.20
N ASP A 18 16.73 -55.15 -41.95
CA ASP A 18 16.52 -54.14 -40.88
C ASP A 18 17.21 -52.79 -41.14
N HIS A 19 17.97 -52.65 -42.23
CA HIS A 19 18.71 -51.45 -42.60
C HIS A 19 18.99 -51.43 -44.10
N CYS A 20 19.20 -50.24 -44.66
CA CYS A 20 19.57 -50.08 -46.06
C CYS A 20 21.03 -50.50 -46.29
N MET A 21 21.26 -51.46 -47.20
CA MET A 21 22.60 -52.01 -47.47
C MET A 21 23.55 -51.03 -48.20
N THR A 22 23.05 -50.02 -48.90
CA THR A 22 23.92 -49.05 -49.60
C THR A 22 24.41 -47.93 -48.69
N CYS A 23 23.56 -47.44 -47.77
CA CYS A 23 23.85 -46.24 -46.98
C CYS A 23 23.78 -46.45 -45.46
N GLY A 24 23.49 -47.66 -45.00
CA GLY A 24 23.41 -48.03 -43.58
C GLY A 24 22.21 -47.42 -42.83
N TRP A 25 21.27 -46.77 -43.52
CA TRP A 25 20.12 -46.15 -42.88
C TRP A 25 19.17 -47.21 -42.30
N LYS A 26 18.94 -47.17 -40.99
CA LYS A 26 18.01 -48.06 -40.29
C LYS A 26 16.71 -47.32 -39.98
N PRO A 27 15.53 -47.80 -40.42
CA PRO A 27 14.27 -47.24 -39.99
C PRO A 27 14.14 -47.41 -38.48
N MET A 28 13.79 -46.33 -37.79
CA MET A 28 13.47 -46.42 -36.37
C MET A 28 12.19 -47.26 -36.21
N ASP A 29 12.20 -48.17 -35.24
CA ASP A 29 11.04 -48.98 -34.90
C ASP A 29 9.86 -48.08 -34.52
N LYS A 30 8.69 -48.34 -35.12
CA LYS A 30 7.45 -47.60 -34.85
C LYS A 30 7.12 -47.57 -33.35
N GLN A 31 7.41 -48.65 -32.61
CA GLN A 31 7.20 -48.65 -31.15
C GLN A 31 8.11 -47.67 -30.41
N LYS A 32 9.36 -47.48 -30.86
CA LYS A 32 10.32 -46.55 -30.24
C LYS A 32 9.98 -45.08 -30.51
N ILE A 33 9.41 -44.78 -31.67
CA ILE A 33 8.96 -43.42 -32.01
C ILE A 33 7.76 -43.03 -31.15
N ILE A 34 6.79 -43.94 -31.00
CA ILE A 34 5.59 -43.70 -30.18
C ILE A 34 5.98 -43.47 -28.72
N THR A 35 6.86 -44.30 -28.14
CA THR A 35 7.29 -44.12 -26.75
C THR A 35 8.02 -42.80 -26.52
N ILE A 36 8.92 -42.38 -27.42
CA ILE A 36 9.59 -41.07 -27.31
C ILE A 36 8.58 -39.93 -27.36
N SER A 37 7.62 -39.96 -28.29
CA SER A 37 6.60 -38.91 -28.40
C SER A 37 5.73 -38.82 -27.14
N VAL A 38 5.32 -39.96 -26.57
CA VAL A 38 4.48 -40.00 -25.36
C VAL A 38 5.27 -39.51 -24.14
N VAL A 39 6.55 -39.89 -24.01
CA VAL A 39 7.42 -39.42 -22.93
C VAL A 39 7.70 -37.92 -23.06
N SER A 40 7.96 -37.41 -24.26
CA SER A 40 8.16 -35.98 -24.48
C SER A 40 6.90 -35.18 -24.16
N ILE A 41 5.72 -35.63 -24.58
CA ILE A 41 4.45 -34.97 -24.26
C ILE A 41 4.19 -34.99 -22.76
N PHE A 42 4.46 -36.12 -22.09
CA PHE A 42 4.31 -36.24 -20.64
C PHE A 42 5.26 -35.28 -19.89
N LEU A 43 6.53 -35.21 -20.28
CA LEU A 43 7.51 -34.29 -19.69
C LEU A 43 7.13 -32.82 -19.93
N ILE A 44 6.64 -32.49 -21.13
CA ILE A 44 6.15 -31.14 -21.44
C ILE A 44 4.91 -30.82 -20.60
N SER A 45 3.97 -31.77 -20.45
CA SER A 45 2.79 -31.57 -19.60
C SER A 45 3.14 -31.37 -18.13
N LEU A 46 4.11 -32.12 -17.59
CA LEU A 46 4.59 -31.93 -16.23
C LEU A 46 5.28 -30.58 -16.04
N PHE A 47 6.04 -30.12 -17.04
CA PHE A 47 6.67 -28.81 -17.03
C PHE A 47 5.66 -27.66 -17.14
N VAL A 48 4.58 -27.84 -17.90
CA VAL A 48 3.47 -26.87 -17.94
C VAL A 48 2.73 -26.85 -16.59
N LEU A 49 2.51 -28.00 -15.96
CA LEU A 49 1.86 -28.09 -14.65
C LEU A 49 2.68 -27.48 -13.50
N THR A 50 4.01 -27.51 -13.55
CA THR A 50 4.86 -26.88 -12.51
C THR A 50 5.06 -25.38 -12.68
N THR A 51 4.80 -24.83 -13.87
CA THR A 51 5.04 -23.41 -14.18
C THR A 51 3.83 -22.53 -13.92
N THR A 52 2.61 -23.07 -13.92
CA THR A 52 1.37 -22.28 -13.69
C THR A 52 1.23 -21.73 -12.27
N ASP A 53 1.88 -22.34 -11.27
CA ASP A 53 1.79 -21.91 -9.87
C ASP A 53 2.69 -20.70 -9.54
N VAL A 54 3.68 -20.39 -10.38
CA VAL A 54 4.68 -19.33 -10.11
C VAL A 54 4.20 -17.95 -10.57
N PHE A 55 3.36 -17.88 -11.61
CA PHE A 55 2.90 -16.61 -12.16
C PHE A 55 1.77 -15.97 -11.35
N THR A 56 0.87 -16.77 -10.78
CA THR A 56 -0.27 -16.28 -9.98
C THR A 56 0.18 -15.64 -8.65
N THR A 57 1.27 -16.13 -8.06
CA THR A 57 1.77 -15.61 -6.78
C THR A 57 2.43 -14.23 -6.89
N ARG A 58 3.11 -13.92 -8.00
CA ARG A 58 3.79 -12.63 -8.17
C ARG A 58 2.83 -11.43 -8.22
N GLU A 59 1.73 -11.54 -8.98
CA GLU A 59 0.74 -10.46 -9.08
C GLU A 59 0.00 -10.21 -7.76
N GLU A 60 -0.33 -11.27 -7.01
CA GLU A 60 -0.98 -11.13 -5.70
C GLU A 60 -0.03 -10.56 -4.63
N ILE A 61 1.25 -10.94 -4.65
CA ILE A 61 2.25 -10.39 -3.72
C ILE A 61 2.42 -8.89 -3.96
N GLU A 62 2.56 -8.46 -5.21
CA GLU A 62 2.66 -7.03 -5.56
C GLU A 62 1.43 -6.24 -5.10
N LYS A 63 0.21 -6.75 -5.33
CA LYS A 63 -1.03 -6.11 -4.84
C LYS A 63 -1.08 -6.00 -3.33
N ARG A 64 -0.64 -7.03 -2.59
CA ARG A 64 -0.59 -7.02 -1.12
C ARG A 64 0.44 -6.02 -0.60
N GLU A 65 1.60 -5.89 -1.26
CA GLU A 65 2.63 -4.92 -0.89
C GLU A 65 2.17 -3.48 -1.15
N VAL A 66 1.53 -3.20 -2.28
CA VAL A 66 0.96 -1.87 -2.58
C VAL A 66 -0.12 -1.51 -1.57
N ALA A 67 -1.09 -2.40 -1.32
CA ALA A 67 -2.15 -2.18 -0.34
C ALA A 67 -1.59 -1.99 1.08
N LYS A 68 -0.51 -2.69 1.45
CA LYS A 68 0.18 -2.51 2.72
C LYS A 68 0.83 -1.13 2.81
N LYS A 69 1.54 -0.68 1.77
CA LYS A 69 2.17 0.65 1.73
C LYS A 69 1.15 1.79 1.82
N GLU A 70 0.01 1.68 1.12
CA GLU A 70 -1.07 2.66 1.20
C GLU A 70 -1.68 2.72 2.61
N LYS A 71 -1.93 1.56 3.24
CA LYS A 71 -2.40 1.48 4.63
C LYS A 71 -1.40 2.07 5.62
N GLU A 72 -0.11 1.76 5.48
CA GLU A 72 0.96 2.30 6.32
C GLU A 72 1.09 3.82 6.16
N ALA A 73 0.97 4.35 4.94
CA ALA A 73 0.99 5.78 4.69
C ALA A 73 -0.23 6.49 5.31
N ALA A 74 -1.43 5.91 5.16
CA ALA A 74 -2.65 6.42 5.77
C ALA A 74 -2.55 6.40 7.31
N GLN A 75 -2.11 5.28 7.88
CA GLN A 75 -1.94 5.14 9.33
C GLN A 75 -0.86 6.08 9.86
N LYS A 76 0.24 6.29 9.13
CA LYS A 76 1.28 7.25 9.51
C LYS A 76 0.75 8.68 9.50
N LYS A 77 -0.07 9.05 8.52
CA LYS A 77 -0.74 10.35 8.46
C LYS A 77 -1.70 10.53 9.64
N GLU A 78 -2.54 9.53 9.91
CA GLU A 78 -3.47 9.54 11.05
C GLU A 78 -2.73 9.67 12.39
N ASN A 79 -1.67 8.89 12.60
CA ASN A 79 -0.86 8.96 13.81
C ASN A 79 -0.21 10.34 13.98
N ALA A 80 0.28 10.95 12.89
CA ALA A 80 0.83 12.30 12.92
C ALA A 80 -0.24 13.34 13.27
N ASP A 81 -1.46 13.19 12.74
CA ASP A 81 -2.58 14.08 13.03
C ASP A 81 -3.03 13.95 14.49
N ASN A 82 -3.17 12.72 15.00
CA ASN A 82 -3.50 12.45 16.40
C ASN A 82 -2.43 13.00 17.35
N ASN A 83 -1.15 12.83 17.02
CA ASN A 83 -0.05 13.40 17.80
C ASN A 83 -0.10 14.93 17.80
N MET A 84 -0.39 15.55 16.65
CA MET A 84 -0.54 17.01 16.56
C MET A 84 -1.70 17.53 17.42
N LEU A 85 -2.87 16.86 17.38
CA LEU A 85 -4.01 17.18 18.25
C LEU A 85 -3.65 17.08 19.73
N TYR A 86 -2.91 16.02 20.12
CA TYR A 86 -2.45 15.83 21.48
C TYR A 86 -1.53 16.97 21.92
N MET A 87 -0.49 17.27 21.14
CA MET A 87 0.47 18.33 21.45
C MET A 87 -0.19 19.70 21.54
N ALA A 88 -1.13 19.99 20.63
CA ALA A 88 -1.92 21.21 20.68
C ALA A 88 -2.75 21.34 21.96
N ARG A 89 -3.42 20.27 22.40
CA ARG A 89 -4.16 20.27 23.68
C ARG A 89 -3.22 20.52 24.85
N GLN A 90 -2.06 19.86 24.90
CA GLN A 90 -1.07 20.09 25.96
C GLN A 90 -0.57 21.54 25.97
N ALA A 91 -0.31 22.12 24.80
CA ALA A 91 0.10 23.52 24.69
C ALA A 91 -0.98 24.50 25.17
N VAL A 92 -2.25 24.23 24.87
CA VAL A 92 -3.38 25.01 25.38
C VAL A 92 -3.52 24.87 26.89
N LEU A 93 -3.48 23.64 27.41
CA LEU A 93 -3.52 23.34 28.84
C LEU A 93 -2.42 24.06 29.61
N ALA A 94 -1.19 24.12 29.07
CA ALA A 94 -0.08 24.84 29.68
C ALA A 94 -0.29 26.36 29.79
N ARG A 95 -1.27 26.94 29.08
CA ARG A 95 -1.67 28.34 29.22
C ARG A 95 -2.86 28.54 30.16
N MET A 96 -3.56 27.47 30.55
CA MET A 96 -4.72 27.54 31.45
C MET A 96 -4.28 27.72 32.91
N LYS A 97 -5.11 28.39 33.71
CA LYS A 97 -4.87 28.54 35.15
C LYS A 97 -5.12 27.25 35.93
N ASP A 98 -6.15 26.51 35.54
CA ASP A 98 -6.45 25.17 36.06
C ASP A 98 -6.57 24.16 34.90
N PRO A 99 -5.44 23.56 34.49
CA PRO A 99 -5.41 22.60 33.38
C PRO A 99 -6.28 21.37 33.63
N GLY A 100 -6.38 20.89 34.88
CA GLY A 100 -7.12 19.67 35.23
C GLY A 100 -8.63 19.82 35.09
N SER A 101 -9.14 21.06 35.20
CA SER A 101 -10.55 21.40 35.03
C SER A 101 -10.95 21.76 33.59
N SER A 102 -10.00 21.71 32.65
CA SER A 102 -10.19 22.25 31.30
C SER A 102 -10.97 21.31 30.40
N GLU A 103 -12.01 21.82 29.75
CA GLU A 103 -12.86 21.11 28.81
C GLU A 103 -12.63 21.60 27.38
N PHE A 104 -12.50 20.67 26.44
CA PHE A 104 -12.29 20.96 25.03
C PHE A 104 -13.54 20.64 24.20
N SER A 105 -13.85 21.49 23.22
CA SER A 105 -14.98 21.31 22.30
C SER A 105 -14.57 21.74 20.89
N ASP A 106 -15.14 21.08 19.87
CA ASP A 106 -14.93 21.37 18.44
C ASP A 106 -13.44 21.46 18.05
N VAL A 107 -12.65 20.49 18.52
CA VAL A 107 -11.21 20.43 18.23
C VAL A 107 -10.97 19.70 16.91
N TYR A 108 -10.34 20.37 15.95
CA TYR A 108 -10.02 19.80 14.65
C TYR A 108 -8.68 20.32 14.13
N ARG A 109 -8.08 19.55 13.20
CA ARG A 109 -6.92 19.99 12.44
C ARG A 109 -7.37 20.76 11.20
N ALA A 110 -6.90 21.99 11.09
CA ALA A 110 -7.20 22.86 9.95
C ALA A 110 -6.26 22.56 8.77
N ALA A 111 -6.66 23.04 7.58
CA ALA A 111 -5.86 22.91 6.34
C ALA A 111 -4.48 23.57 6.46
N SER A 112 -4.35 24.60 7.30
CA SER A 112 -3.08 25.27 7.62
C SER A 112 -2.09 24.38 8.38
N GLY A 113 -2.55 23.23 8.89
CA GLY A 113 -1.80 22.36 9.80
C GLY A 113 -1.96 22.72 11.27
N ALA A 114 -2.51 23.89 11.60
CA ALA A 114 -2.84 24.27 12.98
C ALA A 114 -4.03 23.47 13.52
N VAL A 115 -4.11 23.35 14.84
CA VAL A 115 -5.25 22.77 15.55
C VAL A 115 -6.09 23.90 16.12
N CYS A 116 -7.36 23.92 15.78
CA CYS A 116 -8.31 24.93 16.23
C CYS A 116 -9.42 24.28 17.03
N GLY A 117 -10.03 25.05 17.92
CA GLY A 117 -11.19 24.61 18.68
C GLY A 117 -11.55 25.57 19.79
N ARG A 118 -12.28 25.07 20.78
CA ARG A 118 -12.70 25.81 21.97
C ARG A 118 -12.24 25.13 23.24
N VAL A 119 -11.87 25.93 24.23
CA VAL A 119 -11.48 25.46 25.57
C VAL A 119 -12.25 26.26 26.63
N ASN A 120 -12.70 25.58 27.67
CA ASN A 120 -13.29 26.21 28.85
C ASN A 120 -12.50 25.76 30.09
N ALA A 121 -11.98 26.70 30.88
CA ALA A 121 -11.17 26.40 32.05
C ALA A 121 -11.52 27.34 33.20
N LYS A 122 -11.27 26.91 34.44
CA LYS A 122 -11.46 27.78 35.61
C LYS A 122 -10.44 28.91 35.63
N ASN A 123 -10.89 30.10 36.01
CA ASN A 123 -10.04 31.26 36.26
C ASN A 123 -9.39 31.19 37.67
N SER A 124 -8.63 32.21 38.05
CA SER A 124 -7.99 32.30 39.37
C SER A 124 -8.95 32.31 40.56
N PHE A 125 -10.25 32.52 40.34
CA PHE A 125 -11.30 32.46 41.35
C PHE A 125 -12.05 31.11 41.35
N GLY A 126 -11.59 30.13 40.57
CA GLY A 126 -12.20 28.79 40.50
C GLY A 126 -13.49 28.71 39.67
N ALA A 127 -13.89 29.79 39.00
CA ALA A 127 -15.10 29.84 38.18
C ALA A 127 -14.80 29.66 36.69
N TYR A 128 -15.70 28.98 35.97
CA TYR A 128 -15.67 28.92 34.51
C TYR A 128 -16.14 30.24 33.90
N THR A 129 -15.42 30.73 32.90
CA THR A 129 -15.76 31.97 32.19
C THR A 129 -16.43 31.71 30.84
N GLY A 130 -16.64 30.43 30.49
CA GLY A 130 -17.19 30.01 29.21
C GLY A 130 -16.11 29.55 28.23
N PHE A 131 -16.57 28.92 27.14
CA PHE A 131 -15.69 28.44 26.08
C PHE A 131 -15.08 29.60 25.30
N VAL A 132 -13.76 29.60 25.17
CA VAL A 132 -13.00 30.55 24.36
C VAL A 132 -12.32 29.82 23.21
N ARG A 133 -12.20 30.49 22.06
CA ARG A 133 -11.53 29.91 20.90
C ARG A 133 -10.01 29.89 21.09
N PHE A 134 -9.37 28.87 20.52
CA PHE A 134 -7.91 28.75 20.50
C PHE A 134 -7.40 28.31 19.13
N VAL A 135 -6.17 28.74 18.81
CA VAL A 135 -5.40 28.28 17.66
C VAL A 135 -4.06 27.79 18.17
N SER A 136 -3.65 26.57 17.83
CA SER A 136 -2.39 25.99 18.30
C SER A 136 -1.59 25.32 17.18
N GLY A 137 -0.33 25.68 17.07
CA GLY A 137 0.69 25.01 16.26
C GLY A 137 1.38 23.84 16.97
N GLY A 138 0.83 23.32 18.08
CA GLY A 138 1.40 22.18 18.81
C GLY A 138 2.47 22.54 19.84
N THR A 139 2.78 23.82 20.03
CA THR A 139 3.70 24.33 21.05
C THR A 139 3.07 25.51 21.80
N GLN A 140 3.55 25.81 23.01
CA GLN A 140 3.00 26.89 23.83
C GLN A 140 3.21 28.29 23.21
N SER A 141 4.34 28.50 22.51
CA SER A 141 4.65 29.75 21.81
C SER A 141 3.85 29.93 20.52
N ALA A 142 3.45 28.83 19.87
CA ALA A 142 2.56 28.82 18.71
C ALA A 142 1.08 28.64 19.09
N THR A 143 0.71 28.94 20.34
CA THR A 143 -0.67 28.81 20.83
C THR A 143 -1.24 30.18 21.21
N PHE A 144 -2.38 30.51 20.62
CA PHE A 144 -3.10 31.77 20.79
C PHE A 144 -4.50 31.49 21.32
N LEU A 145 -4.93 32.30 22.29
CA LEU A 145 -6.24 32.24 22.90
C LEU A 145 -6.99 33.52 22.58
N GLU A 146 -8.28 33.42 22.30
CA GLU A 146 -9.15 34.58 22.11
C GLU A 146 -9.17 35.49 23.35
N SER A 147 -9.08 34.90 24.53
CA SER A 147 -9.03 35.62 25.81
C SER A 147 -7.68 36.25 26.13
N ASP A 148 -6.64 36.03 25.33
CA ASP A 148 -5.34 36.65 25.54
C ASP A 148 -5.40 38.14 25.14
N PRO A 149 -5.13 39.09 26.06
CA PRO A 149 -5.16 40.51 25.75
C PRO A 149 -4.27 40.91 24.57
N ALA A 150 -3.15 40.20 24.37
CA ALA A 150 -2.22 40.47 23.27
C ALA A 150 -2.76 39.97 21.91
N ALA A 151 -3.57 38.91 21.91
CA ALA A 151 -4.14 38.33 20.70
C ALA A 151 -5.54 38.89 20.35
N ALA A 152 -6.30 39.36 21.35
CA ALA A 152 -7.71 39.73 21.21
C ALA A 152 -8.00 40.69 20.05
N LYS A 153 -7.12 41.66 19.77
CA LYS A 153 -7.31 42.61 18.67
C LYS A 153 -7.31 41.97 17.28
N ASN A 154 -6.47 40.95 17.06
CA ASN A 154 -6.25 40.34 15.74
C ASN A 154 -6.67 38.87 15.69
N PHE A 155 -7.30 38.35 16.75
CA PHE A 155 -7.60 36.94 16.88
C PHE A 155 -8.51 36.44 15.74
N ASN A 156 -9.53 37.20 15.38
CA ASN A 156 -10.45 36.83 14.30
C ASN A 156 -9.73 36.69 12.96
N GLU A 157 -8.78 37.58 12.64
CA GLU A 157 -8.01 37.49 11.40
C GLU A 157 -7.11 36.24 11.37
N VAL A 158 -6.48 35.92 12.51
CA VAL A 158 -5.67 34.71 12.64
C VAL A 158 -6.55 33.47 12.54
N TRP A 159 -7.70 33.47 13.20
CA TRP A 159 -8.68 32.39 13.15
C TRP A 159 -9.14 32.14 11.72
N ASP A 160 -9.58 33.17 10.99
CA ASP A 160 -10.09 33.04 9.62
C ASP A 160 -9.03 32.54 8.64
N ARG A 161 -7.75 32.88 8.89
CA ARG A 161 -6.62 32.43 8.08
C ARG A 161 -6.22 31.00 8.42
N MET A 162 -6.17 30.65 9.70
CA MET A 162 -5.57 29.40 10.16
C MET A 162 -6.58 28.27 10.35
N CYS A 163 -7.83 28.57 10.68
CA CYS A 163 -8.83 27.59 11.11
C CYS A 163 -9.82 27.18 10.02
N LYS A 164 -9.39 27.22 8.75
CA LYS A 164 -10.18 26.65 7.66
C LYS A 164 -10.17 25.13 7.77
N VAL A 165 -11.34 24.51 7.79
CA VAL A 165 -11.48 23.06 7.85
C VAL A 165 -10.72 22.43 6.67
N ALA A 166 -9.90 21.42 6.96
CA ALA A 166 -9.29 20.62 5.91
C ALA A 166 -10.40 19.80 5.23
N LEU A 167 -10.68 20.08 3.95
CA LEU A 167 -11.57 19.24 3.17
C LEU A 167 -10.93 17.84 3.01
N PRO A 168 -11.71 16.76 3.17
CA PRO A 168 -11.23 15.39 3.02
C PRO A 168 -10.70 15.10 1.62
#